data_AF-A0A9E1WP38-F1
#
_entry.id   AF-A0A9E1WP38-F1
#
_cell.length_a   1.000
_cell.length_b   1.000
_cell.length_c   1.000
_cell.angle_alpha   90.00
_cell.angle_beta   90.00
_cell.angle_gamma   90.00
#
_symmetry.space_group_name_H-M   'P 1'
#
loop_
_entity.id
_entity.type
_entity.pdbx_description
1 polymer ?
#
loop_
_entity_poly.entity_id
_entity_poly.type
_entity_poly.pdbx_seq_one_letter_code
_entity_poly.pdbx_strand_id
1 'polypeptide(L)'
;MSEDARSDQQIIGDAGLYLSEINSDGDAFEYRISGDTHPYRRILRDLGGKWDKVKQNWKFSVADPTPELAEAILKAPPPDETDKKAKDDNKPHYWGHRQRLRDRFMEQGANALADYELLELLLFYSIPRKDVKPLAKKLIDTFGGLDGVFAADPDRLAEVDTITYQTIVELKAIKAAAGRLGQAEIAEQPVLSSWNKLIRYLKSQMAHDMNEQFRIVFLNTKNMVIADEVQQQGTVNHTPVYPREVIKRALELGATALIMVHNHPSGDPTPSQADIDMTLEISEAGEKLGIVLHDHIVISKRGHSSFKEMGLI
;
A
#
# COMPACT_ATOMS: atom_id res chain seq x y z
N MET A 1 29.28 3.36 -0.79
CA MET A 1 30.30 4.39 -0.53
C MET A 1 29.73 5.70 -1.01
N SER A 2 29.52 6.62 -0.09
CA SER A 2 29.04 7.97 -0.31
C SER A 2 30.10 8.76 -1.06
N GLU A 3 29.80 9.16 -2.30
CA GLU A 3 30.54 10.26 -2.93
C GLU A 3 29.86 11.56 -2.52
N ASP A 4 30.57 12.23 -1.63
CA ASP A 4 30.28 13.51 -1.03
C ASP A 4 30.44 14.59 -2.11
N ALA A 5 29.40 14.82 -2.91
CA ALA A 5 29.33 15.98 -3.79
C ALA A 5 29.09 17.22 -2.93
N ARG A 6 30.16 17.89 -2.52
CA ARG A 6 30.09 19.31 -2.15
C ARG A 6 29.67 20.07 -3.41
N SER A 7 28.35 20.20 -3.66
CA SER A 7 27.87 21.08 -4.71
C SER A 7 27.88 22.51 -4.17
N ASP A 8 28.83 23.32 -4.61
CA ASP A 8 28.75 24.76 -4.44
C ASP A 8 27.48 25.23 -5.18
N GLN A 9 26.42 25.46 -4.41
CA GLN A 9 25.17 26.00 -4.96
C GLN A 9 25.36 27.48 -5.23
N GLN A 10 25.47 27.84 -6.51
CA GLN A 10 25.51 29.24 -6.92
C GLN A 10 24.08 29.78 -6.98
N ILE A 11 23.83 30.88 -6.27
CA ILE A 11 22.55 31.60 -6.32
C ILE A 11 22.49 32.39 -7.63
N ILE A 12 21.42 32.23 -8.40
CA ILE A 12 21.19 32.95 -9.65
C ILE A 12 20.32 34.19 -9.37
N GLY A 13 20.97 35.32 -9.09
CA GLY A 13 20.31 36.60 -8.79
C GLY A 13 19.36 36.54 -7.58
N ASP A 14 18.36 37.43 -7.54
CA ASP A 14 17.33 37.45 -6.47
C ASP A 14 16.15 36.51 -6.76
N ALA A 15 16.28 35.63 -7.75
CA ALA A 15 15.19 34.84 -8.31
C ALA A 15 14.80 33.59 -7.50
N GLY A 16 15.53 33.27 -6.42
CA GLY A 16 15.32 32.04 -5.64
C GLY A 16 15.65 30.76 -6.42
N LEU A 17 16.56 30.87 -7.40
CA LEU A 17 17.05 29.78 -8.22
C LEU A 17 18.47 29.40 -7.82
N TYR A 18 18.73 28.09 -7.83
CA TYR A 18 20.03 27.53 -7.47
C TYR A 18 20.60 26.72 -8.63
N LEU A 19 21.86 26.97 -8.96
CA LEU A 19 22.63 26.14 -9.89
C LEU A 19 23.32 25.01 -9.12
N SER A 20 23.33 23.82 -9.69
CA SER A 20 24.23 22.75 -9.29
C SER A 20 24.92 22.20 -10.53
N GLU A 21 26.24 22.30 -10.55
CA GLU A 21 27.07 21.67 -11.57
C GLU A 21 27.35 20.22 -11.16
N ILE A 22 27.15 19.30 -12.09
CA ILE A 22 27.35 17.87 -11.85
C ILE A 22 28.26 17.35 -12.95
N ASN A 23 29.43 16.89 -12.53
CA ASN A 23 30.34 16.17 -13.40
C ASN A 23 29.72 14.80 -13.70
N SER A 24 29.43 14.51 -14.96
CA SER A 24 29.00 13.17 -15.37
C SER A 24 30.23 12.39 -15.86
N ASP A 25 30.31 11.11 -15.52
CA ASP A 25 31.43 10.23 -15.88
C ASP A 25 31.69 10.26 -17.40
N GLY A 26 32.67 11.07 -17.82
CA GLY A 26 33.08 11.30 -19.20
C GLY A 26 32.83 12.73 -19.68
N ASP A 27 33.74 13.67 -19.34
CA ASP A 27 33.94 15.04 -19.87
C ASP A 27 32.71 15.95 -20.15
N ALA A 28 31.50 15.53 -19.81
CA ALA A 28 30.26 16.25 -20.04
C ALA A 28 29.74 16.83 -18.72
N PHE A 29 29.68 18.15 -18.64
CA PHE A 29 29.10 18.87 -17.52
C PHE A 29 27.58 18.95 -17.69
N GLU A 30 26.83 18.50 -16.67
CA GLU A 30 25.38 18.70 -16.59
C GLU A 30 25.08 19.82 -15.58
N TYR A 31 24.34 20.83 -16.02
CA TYR A 31 23.86 21.89 -15.13
C TYR A 31 22.42 21.60 -14.70
N ARG A 32 22.16 21.71 -13.40
CA ARG A 32 20.82 21.58 -12.83
C ARG A 32 20.38 22.87 -12.20
N ILE A 33 19.17 23.30 -12.54
CA ILE A 33 18.51 24.45 -11.92
C ILE A 33 17.33 23.98 -11.07
N SER A 34 17.36 24.35 -9.80
CA SER A 34 16.34 24.03 -8.79
C SER A 34 15.88 25.30 -8.05
N GLY A 35 14.91 25.17 -7.14
CA GLY A 35 14.28 26.30 -6.44
C GLY A 35 12.90 26.66 -7.01
N ASP A 36 12.50 27.93 -6.92
CA ASP A 36 11.21 28.41 -7.43
C ASP A 36 11.23 28.57 -8.96
N THR A 37 11.28 27.44 -9.67
CA THR A 37 11.43 27.42 -11.13
C THR A 37 10.12 27.65 -11.88
N HIS A 38 8.98 27.68 -11.19
CA HIS A 38 7.66 27.80 -11.83
C HIS A 38 7.47 29.11 -12.60
N PRO A 39 7.82 30.30 -12.06
CA PRO A 39 7.71 31.57 -12.77
C PRO A 39 8.58 31.60 -14.03
N TYR A 40 9.72 30.93 -13.99
CA TYR A 40 10.74 30.96 -15.04
C TYR A 40 10.66 29.77 -16.00
N ARG A 41 9.67 28.88 -15.85
CA ARG A 41 9.54 27.62 -16.63
C ARG A 41 9.57 27.81 -18.14
N ARG A 42 9.09 28.96 -18.63
CA ARG A 42 9.10 29.29 -20.06
C ARG A 42 10.51 29.65 -20.52
N ILE A 43 11.17 30.53 -19.79
CA ILE A 43 12.56 30.93 -20.04
C ILE A 43 13.48 29.72 -19.97
N LEU A 44 13.36 28.89 -18.94
CA LEU A 44 14.17 27.68 -18.75
C LEU A 44 14.00 26.69 -19.91
N ARG A 45 12.79 26.55 -20.45
CA ARG A 45 12.53 25.71 -21.62
C ARG A 45 13.08 26.32 -22.91
N ASP A 46 12.92 27.63 -23.08
CA ASP A 46 13.37 28.35 -24.27
C ASP A 46 14.91 28.38 -24.36
N LEU A 47 15.60 28.33 -23.20
CA LEU A 47 17.05 28.12 -23.09
C LEU A 47 17.49 26.65 -23.28
N GLY A 48 16.57 25.75 -23.65
CA GLY A 48 16.89 24.34 -23.95
C GLY A 48 16.88 23.41 -22.74
N GLY A 49 16.46 23.88 -21.57
CA GLY A 49 16.34 23.08 -20.37
C GLY A 49 15.29 21.98 -20.51
N LYS A 50 15.59 20.79 -20.00
CA LYS A 50 14.66 19.66 -19.92
C LYS A 50 14.26 19.40 -18.48
N TRP A 51 12.96 19.33 -18.23
CA TRP A 51 12.44 19.03 -16.90
C TRP A 51 12.67 17.55 -16.54
N ASP A 52 13.44 17.30 -15.48
CA ASP A 52 13.56 16.00 -14.86
C ASP A 52 12.39 15.78 -13.89
N LYS A 53 11.44 14.94 -14.28
CA LYS A 53 10.25 14.62 -13.46
C LYS A 53 10.59 13.87 -12.18
N VAL A 54 11.73 13.18 -12.13
CA VAL A 54 12.14 12.36 -10.98
C VAL A 54 12.86 13.22 -9.97
N LYS A 55 13.81 14.05 -10.43
CA LYS A 55 14.62 14.91 -9.56
C LYS A 55 14.06 16.32 -9.35
N GLN A 56 12.92 16.64 -9.99
CA GLN A 56 12.21 17.92 -9.89
C GLN A 56 13.13 19.14 -10.14
N ASN A 57 13.97 19.05 -11.19
CA ASN A 57 14.87 20.12 -11.59
C ASN A 57 14.95 20.24 -13.12
N TRP A 58 15.48 21.36 -13.59
CA TRP A 58 15.76 21.58 -15.01
C TRP A 58 17.19 21.16 -15.32
N LYS A 59 17.36 20.33 -16.33
CA LYS A 59 18.66 19.83 -16.81
C LYS A 59 19.08 20.53 -18.09
N PHE A 60 20.34 20.94 -18.14
CA PHE A 60 20.99 21.51 -19.31
C PHE A 60 22.26 20.70 -19.62
N SER A 61 22.41 20.31 -20.88
CA SER A 61 23.41 19.31 -21.31
C SER A 61 24.53 19.88 -22.18
N VAL A 62 24.68 21.22 -22.27
CA VAL A 62 25.52 21.83 -23.31
C VAL A 62 26.42 22.96 -22.79
N ALA A 63 25.87 23.91 -22.03
CA ALA A 63 26.63 25.03 -21.46
C ALA A 63 25.97 25.48 -20.15
N ASP A 64 26.74 26.17 -19.29
CA ASP A 64 26.22 26.82 -18.09
C ASP A 64 25.13 27.83 -18.50
N PRO A 65 23.85 27.61 -18.13
CA PRO A 65 22.76 28.49 -18.53
C PRO A 65 22.69 29.77 -17.69
N THR A 66 23.56 29.95 -16.70
CA THR A 66 23.47 31.03 -15.71
C THR A 66 23.55 32.42 -16.32
N PRO A 67 24.50 32.74 -17.25
CA PRO A 67 24.57 34.07 -17.86
C PRO A 67 23.32 34.41 -18.65
N GLU A 68 22.85 33.50 -19.51
CA GLU A 68 21.68 33.71 -20.36
C GLU A 68 20.39 33.73 -19.54
N LEU A 69 20.30 32.91 -18.49
CA LEU A 69 19.16 32.89 -17.58
C LEU A 69 19.10 34.17 -16.75
N ALA A 70 20.22 34.65 -16.22
CA ALA A 70 20.26 35.92 -15.49
C ALA A 70 19.88 37.09 -16.39
N GLU A 71 20.40 37.13 -17.62
CA GLU A 71 20.04 38.16 -18.60
C GLU A 71 18.56 38.08 -19.02
N ALA A 72 18.03 36.87 -19.24
CA ALA A 72 16.63 36.67 -19.59
C ALA A 72 15.69 37.02 -18.45
N ILE A 73 16.08 36.77 -17.20
CA ILE A 73 15.33 37.19 -16.00
C ILE A 73 15.34 38.71 -15.85
N LEU A 74 16.48 39.37 -16.12
CA LEU A 74 16.58 40.84 -16.10
C LEU A 74 15.77 41.53 -17.22
N LYS A 75 15.67 40.90 -18.40
CA LYS A 75 14.90 41.41 -19.55
C LYS A 75 13.42 41.07 -19.48
N ALA A 76 13.06 40.00 -18.79
CA ALA A 76 11.67 39.72 -18.49
C ALA A 76 11.15 40.82 -17.54
N PRO A 77 9.89 41.28 -17.70
CA PRO A 77 9.28 42.08 -16.64
C PRO A 77 9.45 41.31 -15.32
N PRO A 78 9.78 42.00 -14.20
CA PRO A 78 9.87 41.35 -12.90
C PRO A 78 8.60 40.50 -12.74
N PRO A 79 8.71 39.25 -12.25
CA PRO A 79 7.55 38.39 -12.10
C PRO A 79 6.51 39.21 -11.37
N ASP A 80 5.38 39.44 -12.05
CA ASP A 80 4.40 40.46 -11.71
C ASP A 80 4.24 40.49 -10.19
N GLU A 81 4.69 41.56 -9.52
CA GLU A 81 4.59 41.63 -8.05
C GLU A 81 3.13 41.64 -7.61
N THR A 82 2.19 41.87 -8.54
CA THR A 82 0.76 41.67 -8.30
C THR A 82 0.38 40.18 -8.17
N ASP A 83 1.20 39.24 -8.66
CA ASP A 83 1.05 37.80 -8.45
C ASP A 83 1.68 37.33 -7.12
N LYS A 84 2.57 38.15 -6.52
CA LYS A 84 3.10 37.95 -5.16
C LYS A 84 2.24 38.58 -4.05
N LYS A 85 1.28 39.46 -4.40
CA LYS A 85 0.39 40.14 -3.45
C LYS A 85 -1.11 39.98 -3.70
N ALA A 86 -1.52 39.00 -4.49
CA ALA A 86 -2.70 38.24 -4.09
C ALA A 86 -2.23 37.16 -3.10
N LYS A 87 -2.33 37.45 -1.80
CA LYS A 87 -2.85 36.40 -0.91
C LYS A 87 -4.20 36.05 -1.50
N ASP A 88 -4.17 35.10 -2.42
CA ASP A 88 -5.38 34.59 -3.01
C ASP A 88 -5.96 33.73 -1.89
N ASP A 89 -6.72 34.38 -1.00
CA ASP A 89 -7.65 33.75 -0.07
C ASP A 89 -8.68 32.87 -0.84
N ASN A 90 -8.59 32.86 -2.18
CA ASN A 90 -9.34 32.05 -3.13
C ASN A 90 -8.52 30.95 -3.84
N LYS A 91 -7.23 30.75 -3.54
CA LYS A 91 -6.51 29.55 -4.02
C LYS A 91 -7.08 28.35 -3.28
N PRO A 92 -7.67 27.36 -3.99
CA PRO A 92 -8.30 26.25 -3.31
C PRO A 92 -7.29 25.51 -2.43
N HIS A 93 -7.72 25.11 -1.23
CA HIS A 93 -6.87 24.46 -0.22
C HIS A 93 -6.05 23.26 -0.74
N TYR A 94 -6.48 22.65 -1.85
CA TYR A 94 -5.80 21.53 -2.52
C TYR A 94 -4.54 21.93 -3.33
N TRP A 95 -4.26 23.22 -3.56
CA TRP A 95 -3.06 23.64 -4.31
C TRP A 95 -1.77 23.39 -3.51
N GLY A 96 -0.80 22.69 -4.11
CA GLY A 96 0.44 22.24 -3.45
C GLY A 96 0.25 21.13 -2.39
N HIS A 97 -1.00 20.77 -2.07
CA HIS A 97 -1.34 19.76 -1.05
C HIS A 97 -0.65 18.43 -1.31
N ARG A 98 -0.65 17.98 -2.57
CA ARG A 98 0.01 16.74 -2.99
C ARG A 98 1.49 16.69 -2.62
N GLN A 99 2.22 17.80 -2.81
CA GLN A 99 3.65 17.84 -2.51
C GLN A 99 3.85 17.87 -0.99
N ARG A 100 3.13 18.75 -0.29
CA ARG A 100 3.18 18.82 1.18
C ARG A 100 2.88 17.48 1.85
N LEU A 101 1.93 16.72 1.32
CA LEU A 101 1.57 15.42 1.86
C LEU A 101 2.67 14.38 1.65
N ARG A 102 3.34 14.41 0.49
CA ARG A 102 4.51 13.54 0.21
C ARG A 102 5.68 13.88 1.10
N ASP A 103 6.00 15.17 1.24
CA ASP A 103 7.10 15.63 2.08
C ASP A 103 6.88 15.22 3.53
N ARG A 104 5.66 15.44 4.05
CA ARG A 104 5.28 15.03 5.41
C ARG A 104 5.39 13.51 5.62
N PHE A 105 4.99 12.71 4.63
CA PHE A 105 5.17 11.26 4.70
C PHE A 105 6.64 10.85 4.75
N MET A 106 7.50 11.49 3.94
CA MET A 106 8.92 11.18 3.90
C MET A 106 9.66 11.65 5.17
N GLU A 107 9.28 12.79 5.73
CA GLU A 107 9.91 13.38 6.92
C GLU A 107 9.44 12.74 8.22
N GLN A 108 8.14 12.44 8.34
CA GLN A 108 7.51 12.05 9.61
C GLN A 108 6.96 10.62 9.58
N GLY A 109 6.99 9.95 8.43
CA GLY A 109 6.54 8.57 8.26
C GLY A 109 5.01 8.42 8.23
N ALA A 110 4.56 7.16 8.18
CA ALA A 110 3.15 6.81 8.07
C ALA A 110 2.31 7.25 9.29
N ASN A 111 2.90 7.24 10.50
CA ASN A 111 2.20 7.58 11.75
C ASN A 111 1.78 9.06 11.82
N ALA A 112 2.33 9.92 10.95
CA ALA A 112 1.98 11.33 10.87
C ALA A 112 0.74 11.60 9.99
N LEU A 113 0.19 10.57 9.35
CA LEU A 113 -0.96 10.68 8.47
C LEU A 113 -2.18 9.99 9.07
N ALA A 114 -3.34 10.61 8.92
CA ALA A 114 -4.60 9.90 9.11
C ALA A 114 -4.82 8.88 7.96
N ASP A 115 -5.62 7.84 8.20
CA ASP A 115 -5.92 6.81 7.19
C ASP A 115 -6.40 7.38 5.86
N TYR A 116 -7.28 8.39 5.91
CA TYR A 116 -7.77 9.03 4.68
C TYR A 116 -6.64 9.79 3.95
N GLU A 117 -5.66 10.36 4.67
CA GLU A 117 -4.52 11.04 4.07
C GLU A 117 -3.52 10.06 3.45
N LEU A 118 -3.34 8.90 4.08
CA LEU A 118 -2.58 7.81 3.46
C LEU A 118 -3.26 7.34 2.17
N LEU A 119 -4.59 7.21 2.17
CA LEU A 119 -5.34 6.88 0.97
C LEU A 119 -5.23 7.99 -0.10
N GLU A 120 -5.24 9.27 0.28
CA GLU A 120 -4.98 10.38 -0.66
C GLU A 120 -3.63 10.21 -1.36
N LEU A 121 -2.57 9.87 -0.61
CA LEU A 121 -1.23 9.64 -1.17
C LEU A 121 -1.20 8.54 -2.21
N LEU A 122 -1.95 7.46 -2.00
CA LEU A 122 -2.06 6.36 -2.94
C LEU A 122 -2.85 6.81 -4.18
N LEU A 123 -4.05 7.37 -3.99
CA LEU A 123 -4.90 7.85 -5.09
C LEU A 123 -4.23 8.88 -5.99
N PHE A 124 -3.20 9.57 -5.51
CA PHE A 124 -2.37 10.43 -6.36
C PHE A 124 -1.72 9.70 -7.55
N TYR A 125 -1.41 8.41 -7.44
CA TYR A 125 -0.75 7.66 -8.52
C TYR A 125 -1.71 7.26 -9.65
N SER A 126 -2.96 6.92 -9.32
CA SER A 126 -3.98 6.58 -10.33
C SER A 126 -4.88 7.75 -10.76
N ILE A 127 -5.02 8.80 -9.94
CA ILE A 127 -5.91 9.94 -10.22
C ILE A 127 -5.08 11.26 -10.28
N PRO A 128 -4.63 11.65 -11.48
CA PRO A 128 -3.86 12.87 -11.67
C PRO A 128 -4.75 14.12 -11.69
N ARG A 129 -4.23 15.24 -11.16
CA ARG A 129 -4.79 16.60 -11.32
C ARG A 129 -6.22 16.79 -10.80
N LYS A 130 -6.68 15.98 -9.86
CA LYS A 130 -7.94 16.16 -9.13
C LYS A 130 -7.69 16.24 -7.63
N ASP A 131 -8.58 16.93 -6.92
CA ASP A 131 -8.65 16.84 -5.46
C ASP A 131 -9.25 15.47 -5.08
N VAL A 132 -8.42 14.61 -4.49
CA VAL A 132 -8.82 13.25 -4.09
C VAL A 132 -9.20 13.17 -2.61
N LYS A 133 -9.11 14.27 -1.85
CA LYS A 133 -9.47 14.27 -0.43
C LYS A 133 -10.93 13.92 -0.19
N PRO A 134 -11.92 14.49 -0.91
CA PRO A 134 -13.31 14.08 -0.77
C PRO A 134 -13.52 12.60 -1.14
N LEU A 135 -12.81 12.12 -2.16
CA LEU A 135 -12.89 10.72 -2.59
C LEU A 135 -12.30 9.77 -1.54
N ALA A 136 -11.13 10.07 -0.98
CA ALA A 136 -10.49 9.27 0.05
C ALA A 136 -11.40 9.14 1.29
N LYS A 137 -11.98 10.26 1.75
CA LYS A 137 -12.96 10.24 2.85
C LYS A 137 -14.19 9.40 2.49
N LYS A 138 -14.77 9.61 1.30
CA LYS A 138 -15.93 8.84 0.83
C LYS A 138 -15.63 7.34 0.80
N LEU A 139 -14.46 6.93 0.33
CA LEU A 139 -14.05 5.52 0.30
C LEU A 139 -13.93 4.96 1.73
N ILE A 140 -13.24 5.67 2.62
CA ILE A 140 -13.10 5.26 4.03
C ILE A 140 -14.47 5.12 4.70
N ASP A 141 -15.36 6.09 4.50
CA ASP A 141 -16.71 6.07 5.07
C ASP A 141 -17.56 4.94 4.48
N THR A 142 -17.46 4.69 3.17
CA THR A 142 -18.26 3.66 2.46
C THR A 142 -17.82 2.25 2.82
N PHE A 143 -16.53 2.03 3.02
CA PHE A 143 -15.96 0.70 3.23
C PHE A 143 -15.53 0.43 4.68
N GLY A 144 -15.65 1.41 5.57
CA GLY A 144 -15.45 1.27 7.01
C GLY A 144 -13.97 1.23 7.41
N GLY A 145 -13.14 2.08 6.82
CA GLY A 145 -11.71 2.17 7.10
C GLY A 145 -10.81 1.71 5.94
N LEU A 146 -9.50 1.86 6.13
CA LEU A 146 -8.49 1.60 5.08
C LEU A 146 -8.48 0.12 4.66
N ASP A 147 -8.54 -0.79 5.62
CA ASP A 147 -8.62 -2.24 5.37
C ASP A 147 -9.87 -2.60 4.56
N GLY A 148 -10.99 -1.94 4.86
CA GLY A 148 -12.24 -2.06 4.11
C GLY A 148 -12.08 -1.65 2.65
N VAL A 149 -11.41 -0.52 2.38
CA VAL A 149 -11.16 -0.03 1.02
C VAL A 149 -10.33 -1.03 0.22
N PHE A 150 -9.24 -1.56 0.81
CA PHE A 150 -8.40 -2.55 0.14
C PHE A 150 -9.11 -3.88 -0.09
N ALA A 151 -9.98 -4.30 0.84
CA ALA A 151 -10.71 -5.55 0.75
C ALA A 151 -11.93 -5.50 -0.17
N ALA A 152 -12.57 -4.33 -0.34
CA ALA A 152 -13.82 -4.15 -1.07
C ALA A 152 -13.85 -4.79 -2.46
N ASP A 153 -14.92 -5.49 -2.82
CA ASP A 153 -15.07 -6.10 -4.14
C ASP A 153 -14.83 -5.08 -5.29
N PRO A 154 -14.13 -5.46 -6.37
CA PRO A 154 -13.88 -4.58 -7.53
C PRO A 154 -15.14 -3.90 -8.09
N ASP A 155 -16.26 -4.61 -8.16
CA ASP A 155 -17.51 -4.07 -8.71
C ASP A 155 -18.08 -3.00 -7.78
N ARG A 156 -18.00 -3.23 -6.46
CA ARG A 156 -18.40 -2.22 -5.46
C ARG A 156 -17.51 -0.98 -5.47
N LEU A 157 -16.22 -1.15 -5.73
CA LEU A 157 -15.32 0.00 -5.91
C LEU A 157 -15.69 0.79 -7.18
N ALA A 158 -16.09 0.09 -8.25
CA ALA A 158 -16.49 0.71 -9.52
C ALA A 158 -17.80 1.52 -9.43
N GLU A 159 -18.68 1.22 -8.46
CA GLU A 159 -19.89 2.02 -8.18
C GLU A 159 -19.57 3.43 -7.66
N VAL A 160 -18.37 3.65 -7.11
CA VAL A 160 -17.97 4.96 -6.59
C VAL A 160 -17.50 5.85 -7.74
N ASP A 161 -18.26 6.91 -8.00
CA ASP A 161 -17.91 7.90 -9.02
C ASP A 161 -16.44 8.38 -8.89
N THR A 162 -15.78 8.60 -10.03
CA THR A 162 -14.33 8.88 -10.19
C THR A 162 -13.38 7.69 -10.00
N ILE A 163 -13.81 6.54 -9.46
CA ILE A 163 -12.97 5.33 -9.44
C ILE A 163 -12.80 4.78 -10.86
N THR A 164 -11.56 4.51 -11.23
CA THR A 164 -11.20 3.93 -12.53
C THR A 164 -10.70 2.51 -12.35
N TYR A 165 -10.69 1.74 -13.44
CA TYR A 165 -10.03 0.43 -13.47
C TYR A 165 -8.58 0.50 -12.95
N GLN A 166 -7.84 1.56 -13.28
CA GLN A 166 -6.47 1.76 -12.80
C GLN A 166 -6.40 1.94 -11.28
N THR A 167 -7.32 2.71 -10.71
CA THR A 167 -7.42 2.87 -9.24
C THR A 167 -7.78 1.55 -8.55
N ILE A 168 -8.69 0.76 -9.13
CA ILE A 168 -9.04 -0.56 -8.60
C ILE A 168 -7.81 -1.49 -8.62
N VAL A 169 -7.11 -1.57 -9.75
CA VAL A 169 -5.88 -2.39 -9.88
C VAL A 169 -4.83 -1.96 -8.87
N GLU A 170 -4.62 -0.65 -8.68
CA GLU A 170 -3.68 -0.11 -7.69
C GLU A 170 -4.02 -0.59 -6.27
N LEU A 171 -5.27 -0.39 -5.82
CA LEU A 171 -5.72 -0.81 -4.49
C LEU A 171 -5.58 -2.32 -4.29
N LYS A 172 -5.89 -3.12 -5.33
CA LYS A 172 -5.76 -4.59 -5.28
C LYS A 172 -4.31 -5.05 -5.28
N ALA A 173 -3.43 -4.37 -6.02
CA ALA A 173 -2.01 -4.64 -6.01
C ALA A 173 -1.41 -4.36 -4.62
N ILE A 174 -1.83 -3.27 -3.95
CA ILE A 174 -1.40 -2.93 -2.59
C ILE A 174 -1.85 -4.01 -1.59
N LYS A 175 -3.13 -4.44 -1.62
CA LYS A 175 -3.62 -5.55 -0.77
C LYS A 175 -2.79 -6.81 -0.99
N ALA A 176 -2.54 -7.19 -2.24
CA ALA A 176 -1.78 -8.39 -2.57
C ALA A 176 -0.31 -8.29 -2.15
N ALA A 177 0.31 -7.11 -2.24
CA ALA A 177 1.67 -6.88 -1.77
C ALA A 177 1.77 -6.99 -0.24
N ALA A 178 0.85 -6.33 0.48
CA ALA A 178 0.76 -6.42 1.94
C ALA A 178 0.57 -7.87 2.42
N GLY A 179 -0.28 -8.63 1.73
CA GLY A 179 -0.48 -10.05 2.02
C GLY A 179 0.78 -10.89 1.85
N ARG A 180 1.53 -10.70 0.76
CA ARG A 180 2.81 -11.41 0.55
C ARG A 180 3.86 -11.07 1.60
N LEU A 181 3.93 -9.80 2.04
CA LEU A 181 4.83 -9.38 3.11
C LEU A 181 4.46 -10.03 4.45
N GLY A 182 3.18 -10.04 4.81
CA GLY A 182 2.71 -10.70 6.03
C GLY A 182 2.91 -12.22 5.99
N GLN A 183 2.72 -12.84 4.83
CA GLN A 183 2.96 -14.27 4.62
C GLN A 183 4.45 -14.63 4.81
N ALA A 184 5.36 -13.80 4.29
CA ALA A 184 6.79 -14.00 4.49
C ALA A 184 7.16 -13.94 5.99
N GLU A 185 6.60 -13.01 6.74
CA GLU A 185 6.88 -12.87 8.18
C GLU A 185 6.47 -14.11 9.00
N ILE A 186 5.35 -14.75 8.65
CA ILE A 186 4.90 -15.96 9.34
C ILE A 186 5.63 -17.24 8.89
N ALA A 187 6.22 -17.24 7.69
CA ALA A 187 6.94 -18.40 7.15
C ALA A 187 8.33 -18.58 7.79
N GLU A 188 8.92 -17.52 8.35
CA GLU A 188 10.28 -17.53 8.91
C GLU A 188 10.35 -17.99 10.37
N GLN A 189 9.22 -18.22 11.04
CA GLN A 189 9.18 -18.55 12.48
C GLN A 189 8.17 -19.65 12.80
N PRO A 190 8.37 -20.44 13.88
CA PRO A 190 7.37 -21.40 14.32
C PRO A 190 6.07 -20.69 14.73
N VAL A 191 4.95 -21.07 14.13
CA VAL A 191 3.66 -20.37 14.27
C VAL A 191 3.21 -20.27 15.72
N LEU A 192 3.38 -21.33 16.50
CA LEU A 192 2.99 -21.36 17.91
C LEU A 192 3.78 -20.36 18.77
N SER A 193 5.03 -20.05 18.39
CA SER A 193 5.84 -19.04 19.06
C SER A 193 5.55 -17.61 18.60
N SER A 194 4.81 -17.46 17.50
CA SER A 194 4.47 -16.19 16.87
C SER A 194 2.98 -16.04 16.60
N TRP A 195 2.13 -16.56 17.50
CA TRP A 195 0.67 -16.59 17.33
C TRP A 195 0.07 -15.23 16.97
N ASN A 196 0.49 -14.18 17.68
CA ASN A 196 0.03 -12.81 17.40
C ASN A 196 0.36 -12.33 15.97
N LYS A 197 1.49 -12.79 15.38
CA LYS A 197 1.83 -12.48 13.98
C LYS A 197 0.88 -13.21 13.03
N LEU A 198 0.59 -14.49 13.29
CA LEU A 198 -0.38 -15.26 12.53
C LEU A 198 -1.75 -14.57 12.55
N ILE A 199 -2.28 -14.22 13.74
CA ILE A 199 -3.58 -13.58 13.86
C ILE A 199 -3.62 -12.24 13.12
N ARG A 200 -2.56 -11.42 13.20
CA ARG A 200 -2.48 -10.16 12.43
C ARG A 200 -2.49 -10.41 10.92
N TYR A 201 -1.72 -11.39 10.46
CA TYR A 201 -1.70 -11.78 9.06
C TYR A 201 -3.09 -12.24 8.60
N LEU A 202 -3.72 -13.18 9.31
CA LEU A 202 -5.04 -13.71 8.99
C LEU A 202 -6.11 -12.61 8.97
N LYS A 203 -6.10 -11.71 9.96
CA LYS A 203 -7.00 -10.55 9.98
C LYS A 203 -6.81 -9.65 8.75
N SER A 204 -5.57 -9.34 8.37
CA SER A 204 -5.28 -8.50 7.19
C SER A 204 -5.81 -9.13 5.89
N GLN A 205 -5.82 -10.46 5.81
CA GLN A 205 -6.25 -11.16 4.60
C GLN A 205 -7.77 -11.34 4.55
N MET A 206 -8.40 -11.64 5.69
CA MET A 206 -9.75 -12.23 5.73
C MET A 206 -10.81 -11.37 6.44
N ALA A 207 -10.43 -10.46 7.37
CA ALA A 207 -11.41 -9.81 8.25
C ALA A 207 -12.43 -8.93 7.52
N HIS A 208 -12.00 -8.26 6.44
CA HIS A 208 -12.85 -7.38 5.64
C HIS A 208 -13.34 -8.03 4.34
N ASP A 209 -13.06 -9.32 4.13
CA ASP A 209 -13.63 -10.04 3.00
C ASP A 209 -15.14 -10.25 3.21
N MET A 210 -15.91 -9.94 2.18
CA MET A 210 -17.37 -10.06 2.20
C MET A 210 -17.83 -11.46 1.80
N ASN A 211 -16.93 -12.24 1.19
CA ASN A 211 -17.16 -13.63 0.88
C ASN A 211 -16.60 -14.48 2.01
N GLU A 212 -17.30 -15.58 2.29
CA GLU A 212 -16.80 -16.58 3.21
C GLU A 212 -15.68 -17.36 2.52
N GLN A 213 -14.57 -17.47 3.24
CA GLN A 213 -13.33 -18.06 2.79
C GLN A 213 -12.88 -19.08 3.83
N PHE A 214 -12.62 -20.31 3.39
CA PHE A 214 -11.98 -21.33 4.20
C PHE A 214 -10.52 -21.50 3.76
N ARG A 215 -9.61 -21.40 4.73
CA ARG A 215 -8.15 -21.42 4.57
C ARG A 215 -7.55 -22.47 5.50
N ILE A 216 -6.46 -23.08 5.05
CA ILE A 216 -5.67 -24.01 5.86
C ILE A 216 -4.21 -23.57 5.83
N VAL A 217 -3.63 -23.43 7.02
CA VAL A 217 -2.20 -23.26 7.22
C VAL A 217 -1.61 -24.63 7.55
N PHE A 218 -0.78 -25.13 6.64
CA PHE A 218 -0.10 -26.41 6.76
C PHE A 218 1.25 -26.23 7.45
N LEU A 219 1.55 -27.11 8.40
CA LEU A 219 2.72 -26.99 9.26
C LEU A 219 3.55 -28.27 9.24
N ASN A 220 4.88 -28.10 9.34
CA ASN A 220 5.80 -29.23 9.52
C ASN A 220 5.97 -29.59 11.02
N THR A 221 6.86 -30.55 11.30
CA THR A 221 7.15 -31.05 12.65
C THR A 221 7.74 -30.01 13.60
N LYS A 222 8.27 -28.91 13.06
CA LYS A 222 8.77 -27.75 13.83
C LYS A 222 7.73 -26.64 13.96
N ASN A 223 6.49 -26.89 13.55
CA ASN A 223 5.39 -25.93 13.48
C ASN A 223 5.70 -24.70 12.60
N MET A 224 6.54 -24.86 11.59
CA MET A 224 6.77 -23.83 10.58
C MET A 224 5.72 -23.95 9.48
N VAL A 225 5.26 -22.81 8.95
CA VAL A 225 4.37 -22.79 7.78
C VAL A 225 5.10 -23.37 6.58
N ILE A 226 4.52 -24.42 5.98
CA ILE A 226 4.98 -24.99 4.71
C ILE A 226 4.07 -24.61 3.55
N ALA A 227 2.80 -24.35 3.84
CA ALA A 227 1.83 -23.85 2.87
C ALA A 227 0.70 -23.11 3.59
N ASP A 228 0.14 -22.13 2.89
CA ASP A 228 -1.03 -21.37 3.34
C ASP A 228 -1.97 -21.24 2.14
N GLU A 229 -3.07 -21.98 2.16
CA GLU A 229 -3.92 -22.20 0.99
C GLU A 229 -5.38 -21.92 1.29
N VAL A 230 -6.02 -21.28 0.32
CA VAL A 230 -7.46 -21.08 0.32
C VAL A 230 -8.11 -22.31 -0.31
N GLN A 231 -8.83 -23.10 0.49
CA GLN A 231 -9.48 -24.32 0.01
C GLN A 231 -10.90 -24.04 -0.52
N GLN A 232 -11.53 -22.97 -0.04
CA GLN A 232 -12.86 -22.57 -0.48
C GLN A 232 -13.02 -21.05 -0.48
N GLN A 233 -13.72 -20.52 -1.49
CA GLN A 233 -14.24 -19.16 -1.54
C GLN A 233 -15.67 -19.24 -2.07
N GLY A 234 -16.64 -18.55 -1.46
CA GLY A 234 -18.01 -18.63 -1.95
C GLY A 234 -18.92 -17.47 -1.56
N THR A 235 -19.97 -17.30 -2.37
CA THR A 235 -21.22 -16.59 -2.05
C THR A 235 -22.38 -17.57 -2.12
N VAL A 236 -23.26 -17.56 -1.11
CA VAL A 236 -24.61 -18.20 -0.98
C VAL A 236 -24.73 -19.72 -1.24
N ASN A 237 -23.95 -20.32 -2.15
CA ASN A 237 -23.94 -21.75 -2.46
C ASN A 237 -22.60 -22.35 -2.01
N HIS A 238 -22.53 -22.71 -0.72
CA HIS A 238 -21.35 -23.30 -0.09
C HIS A 238 -21.03 -24.67 -0.72
N THR A 239 -19.84 -24.86 -1.28
CA THR A 239 -19.32 -26.22 -1.56
C THR A 239 -18.69 -26.69 -0.28
N PRO A 240 -19.19 -27.73 0.41
CA PRO A 240 -18.67 -28.10 1.72
C PRO A 240 -17.18 -28.48 1.66
N VAL A 241 -16.42 -28.05 2.68
CA VAL A 241 -15.05 -28.51 2.89
C VAL A 241 -15.11 -30.01 3.23
N TYR A 242 -14.55 -30.84 2.37
CA TYR A 242 -14.53 -32.28 2.61
C TYR A 242 -13.26 -32.69 3.35
N PRO A 243 -13.36 -33.40 4.49
CA PRO A 243 -12.19 -33.85 5.25
C PRO A 243 -11.17 -34.61 4.41
N ARG A 244 -11.64 -35.44 3.47
CA ARG A 244 -10.76 -36.19 2.56
C ARG A 244 -9.82 -35.29 1.74
N GLU A 245 -10.28 -34.12 1.28
CA GLU A 245 -9.47 -33.22 0.46
C GLU A 245 -8.45 -32.50 1.34
N VAL A 246 -8.85 -32.10 2.56
CA VAL A 246 -7.95 -31.51 3.56
C VAL A 246 -6.82 -32.47 3.93
N ILE A 247 -7.17 -33.71 4.26
CA ILE A 247 -6.21 -34.75 4.65
C ILE A 247 -5.32 -35.14 3.47
N LYS A 248 -5.90 -35.33 2.27
CA LYS A 248 -5.12 -35.60 1.05
C LYS A 248 -4.09 -34.50 0.82
N ARG A 249 -4.50 -33.23 0.92
CA ARG A 249 -3.60 -32.10 0.72
C ARG A 249 -2.51 -32.02 1.78
N ALA A 250 -2.85 -32.28 3.04
CA ALA A 250 -1.88 -32.35 4.13
C ALA A 250 -0.80 -33.42 3.87
N LEU A 251 -1.21 -34.61 3.41
CA LEU A 251 -0.29 -35.69 3.05
C LEU A 251 0.59 -35.35 1.84
N GLU A 252 0.02 -34.75 0.78
CA GLU A 252 0.77 -34.28 -0.40
C GLU A 252 1.89 -33.29 -0.04
N LEU A 253 1.62 -32.42 0.94
CA LEU A 253 2.57 -31.41 1.43
C LEU A 253 3.54 -31.96 2.48
N GLY A 254 3.32 -33.17 3.00
CA GLY A 254 4.07 -33.71 4.13
C GLY A 254 3.83 -32.92 5.42
N ALA A 255 2.64 -32.35 5.59
CA ALA A 255 2.25 -31.63 6.80
C ALA A 255 2.08 -32.61 7.96
N THR A 256 2.50 -32.19 9.16
CA THR A 256 2.27 -32.94 10.41
C THR A 256 1.29 -32.22 11.34
N ALA A 257 0.94 -30.98 11.01
CA ALA A 257 -0.11 -30.26 11.70
C ALA A 257 -0.80 -29.24 10.79
N LEU A 258 -2.00 -28.83 11.21
CA LEU A 258 -2.88 -27.91 10.49
C LEU A 258 -3.37 -26.81 11.44
N ILE A 259 -3.63 -25.63 10.90
CA ILE A 259 -4.53 -24.64 11.50
C ILE A 259 -5.59 -24.32 10.46
N MET A 260 -6.85 -24.56 10.82
CA MET A 260 -7.99 -24.20 9.97
C MET A 260 -8.42 -22.78 10.27
N VAL A 261 -8.87 -22.05 9.26
CA VAL A 261 -9.31 -20.66 9.41
C VAL A 261 -10.47 -20.39 8.48
N HIS A 262 -11.54 -19.78 8.99
CA HIS A 262 -12.55 -19.16 8.14
C HIS A 262 -12.92 -17.77 8.62
N ASN A 263 -13.58 -16.97 7.77
CA ASN A 263 -14.10 -15.67 8.15
C ASN A 263 -15.62 -15.63 8.18
N HIS A 264 -16.15 -14.84 9.11
CA HIS A 264 -17.56 -14.49 9.16
C HIS A 264 -17.77 -13.04 8.70
N PRO A 265 -18.29 -12.82 7.48
CA PRO A 265 -18.60 -11.48 6.98
C PRO A 265 -19.61 -10.70 7.86
N SER A 266 -20.44 -11.41 8.63
CA SER A 266 -21.39 -10.86 9.62
C SER A 266 -20.70 -10.04 10.73
N GLY A 267 -19.40 -10.28 10.94
CA GLY A 267 -18.62 -9.64 11.98
C GLY A 267 -18.71 -10.32 13.36
N ASP A 268 -19.49 -11.39 13.50
CA ASP A 268 -19.53 -12.22 14.72
C ASP A 268 -18.62 -13.44 14.52
N PRO A 269 -17.53 -13.60 15.31
CA PRO A 269 -16.63 -14.74 15.18
C PRO A 269 -17.14 -16.01 15.89
N THR A 270 -18.38 -16.05 16.37
CA THR A 270 -18.95 -17.26 17.00
C THR A 270 -19.14 -18.36 15.96
N PRO A 271 -18.57 -19.56 16.14
CA PRO A 271 -18.73 -20.66 15.20
C PRO A 271 -20.15 -21.21 15.18
N SER A 272 -20.59 -21.70 14.03
CA SER A 272 -21.83 -22.44 13.87
C SER A 272 -21.65 -23.92 14.26
N GLN A 273 -22.77 -24.64 14.42
CA GLN A 273 -22.71 -26.09 14.63
C GLN A 273 -22.06 -26.82 13.45
N ALA A 274 -22.29 -26.34 12.22
CA ALA A 274 -21.67 -26.93 11.03
C ALA A 274 -20.13 -26.79 11.05
N ASP A 275 -19.62 -25.66 11.56
CA ASP A 275 -18.18 -25.46 11.72
C ASP A 275 -17.61 -26.44 12.75
N ILE A 276 -18.32 -26.66 13.87
CA ILE A 276 -17.94 -27.61 14.92
C ILE A 276 -17.89 -29.04 14.37
N ASP A 277 -18.95 -29.48 13.71
CA ASP A 277 -19.05 -30.85 13.20
C ASP A 277 -17.94 -31.13 12.17
N MET A 278 -17.72 -30.20 11.22
CA MET A 278 -16.66 -30.30 10.22
C MET A 278 -15.25 -30.31 10.86
N THR A 279 -15.04 -29.49 11.89
CA THR A 279 -13.76 -29.40 12.60
C THR A 279 -13.41 -30.73 13.26
N LEU A 280 -14.38 -31.32 13.96
CA LEU A 280 -14.21 -32.59 14.65
C LEU A 280 -13.94 -33.73 13.65
N GLU A 281 -14.68 -33.77 12.54
CA GLU A 281 -14.47 -34.78 11.50
C GLU A 281 -13.06 -34.71 10.89
N ILE A 282 -12.54 -33.50 10.63
CA ILE A 282 -11.17 -33.29 10.15
C ILE A 282 -10.13 -33.67 11.22
N SER A 283 -10.37 -33.28 12.47
CA SER A 283 -9.48 -33.59 13.59
C SER A 283 -9.32 -35.10 13.77
N GLU A 284 -10.42 -35.84 13.82
CA GLU A 284 -10.43 -37.30 13.95
C GLU A 284 -9.76 -38.00 12.75
N ALA A 285 -9.99 -37.49 11.54
CA ALA A 285 -9.36 -38.04 10.34
C ALA A 285 -7.84 -37.80 10.32
N GLY A 286 -7.40 -36.61 10.76
CA GLY A 286 -5.99 -36.24 10.85
C GLY A 286 -5.25 -37.04 11.91
N GLU A 287 -5.83 -37.22 13.09
CA GLU A 287 -5.20 -37.94 14.21
C GLU A 287 -4.79 -39.37 13.82
N LYS A 288 -5.67 -40.09 13.10
CA LYS A 288 -5.40 -41.45 12.60
C LYS A 288 -4.20 -41.54 11.65
N LEU A 289 -3.79 -40.42 11.07
CA LEU A 289 -2.71 -40.31 10.11
C LEU A 289 -1.51 -39.53 10.65
N GLY A 290 -1.52 -39.17 11.94
CA GLY A 290 -0.45 -38.41 12.58
C GLY A 290 -0.41 -36.93 12.17
N ILE A 291 -1.54 -36.36 11.75
CA ILE A 291 -1.70 -34.94 11.42
C ILE A 291 -2.51 -34.27 12.52
N VAL A 292 -1.89 -33.37 13.28
CA VAL A 292 -2.52 -32.68 14.41
C VAL A 292 -3.26 -31.43 13.95
N LEU A 293 -4.53 -31.27 14.33
CA LEU A 293 -5.21 -29.98 14.23
C LEU A 293 -4.83 -29.12 15.45
N HIS A 294 -4.03 -28.07 15.25
CA HIS A 294 -3.62 -27.20 16.36
C HIS A 294 -4.72 -26.26 16.82
N ASP A 295 -5.49 -25.73 15.87
CA ASP A 295 -6.62 -24.86 16.14
C ASP A 295 -7.54 -24.73 14.92
N HIS A 296 -8.75 -24.23 15.17
CA HIS A 296 -9.63 -23.66 14.17
C HIS A 296 -9.98 -22.23 14.57
N ILE A 297 -9.59 -21.26 13.75
CA ILE A 297 -9.76 -19.84 14.04
C ILE A 297 -10.89 -19.26 13.19
N VAL A 298 -11.86 -18.59 13.82
CA VAL A 298 -12.87 -17.79 13.10
C VAL A 298 -12.43 -16.34 13.13
N ILE A 299 -12.26 -15.72 11.95
CA ILE A 299 -11.88 -14.32 11.80
C ILE A 299 -13.11 -13.47 11.51
N SER A 300 -13.21 -12.31 12.16
CA SER A 300 -14.26 -11.34 11.85
C SER A 300 -13.73 -9.90 11.91
N LYS A 301 -14.52 -8.94 11.42
CA LYS A 301 -14.20 -7.51 11.55
C LYS A 301 -14.00 -7.06 13.01
N ARG A 302 -14.70 -7.70 13.95
CA ARG A 302 -14.71 -7.31 15.38
C ARG A 302 -13.73 -8.11 16.23
N GLY A 303 -13.09 -9.14 15.68
CA GLY A 303 -12.20 -9.98 16.47
C GLY A 303 -11.90 -11.31 15.82
N HIS A 304 -11.68 -12.30 16.67
CA HIS A 304 -11.50 -13.69 16.28
C HIS A 304 -11.93 -14.58 17.44
N SER A 305 -12.22 -15.84 17.13
CA SER A 305 -12.40 -16.89 18.12
C SER A 305 -11.45 -18.05 17.78
N SER A 306 -11.08 -18.81 18.80
CA SER A 306 -10.25 -20.01 18.71
C SER A 306 -11.05 -21.17 19.27
N PHE A 307 -11.21 -22.24 18.48
CA PHE A 307 -11.92 -23.43 18.94
C PHE A 307 -11.22 -24.05 20.14
N LYS A 308 -9.88 -24.01 20.16
CA LYS A 308 -9.07 -24.47 21.29
C LYS A 308 -9.30 -23.65 22.55
N GLU A 309 -9.31 -22.32 22.46
CA GLU A 309 -9.59 -21.45 23.61
C GLU A 309 -11.03 -21.61 24.12
N MET A 310 -11.96 -21.93 23.22
CA MET A 310 -13.35 -22.24 23.54
C MET A 310 -13.56 -23.65 24.10
N GLY A 311 -12.54 -24.52 24.08
CA GLY A 311 -12.63 -25.91 24.55
C GLY A 311 -13.45 -26.82 23.63
N LEU A 312 -13.52 -26.51 22.33
CA LEU A 312 -14.22 -27.30 21.32
C LEU A 312 -13.34 -28.40 20.72
N ILE A 313 -12.01 -28.29 20.87
CA ILE A 313 -10.98 -29.26 20.46
C ILE A 313 -9.84 -29.30 21.47
#